data_AF-A0A5S4U7S4-F1
#
_entry.id   AF-A0A5S4U7S4-F1
#
_cell.length_a   1.000
_cell.length_b   1.000
_cell.length_c   1.000
_cell.angle_alpha   90.00
_cell.angle_beta   90.00
_cell.angle_gamma   90.00
#
_symmetry.space_group_name_H-M   'P 1'
#
loop_
_entity.id
_entity.type
_entity.pdbx_description
1 polymer ?
#
loop_
_entity_poly.entity_id
_entity_poly.type
_entity_poly.pdbx_seq_one_letter_code
_entity_poly.pdbx_strand_id
1 'polypeptide(L)'
;MDVINNYRKLLDSSKIVFDAMIAESGSEYLISSHNYLLDYDKFKMAISNRPEVAVLDLAVKEYQFSLFALAAGQYRHAFGGLRLFFELMLSTVQFSAHEIDFRMWSKDEKDINWSSIISSENGVFSKSFIRAFNPDFLENGRQYLAIAEKVYRECSEFVHGNATTHKTLPLDLKFHKEIFNLWHEKSTTMRLVIIFALSARYLNYIGVEGMNTIEPVVIDTLGNLKSVQEIFSKPLKAE
;
A
#
# COMPACT_ATOMS: atom_id res chain seq x y z
N MET A 1 -23.26 19.09 -27.87
CA MET A 1 -22.29 19.25 -26.77
C MET A 1 -20.91 19.20 -27.38
N ASP A 2 -20.09 20.24 -27.20
CA ASP A 2 -18.71 20.21 -27.66
C ASP A 2 -17.90 19.32 -26.71
N VAL A 3 -17.62 18.09 -27.17
CA VAL A 3 -16.98 17.05 -26.37
C VAL A 3 -15.57 17.47 -25.97
N ILE A 4 -14.81 18.10 -26.86
CA ILE A 4 -13.44 18.55 -26.58
C ILE A 4 -13.46 19.65 -25.51
N ASN A 5 -14.35 20.63 -25.66
CA ASN A 5 -14.48 21.69 -24.67
C ASN A 5 -14.99 21.18 -23.30
N ASN A 6 -15.76 20.09 -23.26
CA ASN A 6 -16.13 19.44 -22.00
C ASN A 6 -14.89 18.89 -21.26
N TYR A 7 -14.02 18.15 -21.95
CA TYR A 7 -12.79 17.61 -21.33
C TYR A 7 -11.81 18.70 -20.92
N ARG A 8 -11.67 19.77 -21.72
CA ARG A 8 -10.86 20.94 -21.31
C ARG A 8 -11.34 21.53 -19.99
N LYS A 9 -12.66 21.73 -19.83
CA LYS A 9 -13.24 22.22 -18.57
C LYS A 9 -12.98 21.30 -17.37
N LEU A 10 -13.02 19.98 -17.58
CA LEU A 10 -12.69 19.02 -16.52
C LEU A 10 -11.22 19.13 -16.10
N LEU A 11 -10.30 19.24 -17.06
CA LEU A 11 -8.87 19.44 -16.79
C LEU A 11 -8.60 20.75 -16.04
N ASP A 12 -9.24 21.85 -16.48
CA ASP A 12 -9.15 23.14 -15.79
C ASP A 12 -9.69 23.07 -14.37
N SER A 13 -10.79 22.32 -14.16
CA SER A 13 -11.35 22.09 -12.82
C SER A 13 -10.38 21.32 -11.92
N SER A 14 -9.74 20.26 -12.42
CA SER A 14 -8.72 19.53 -11.65
C SER A 14 -7.53 20.40 -11.27
N LYS A 15 -7.13 21.35 -12.13
CA LYS A 15 -6.09 22.33 -11.78
C LYS A 15 -6.55 23.25 -10.64
N ILE A 16 -7.78 23.76 -10.71
CA ILE A 16 -8.36 24.58 -9.64
C ILE A 16 -8.40 23.80 -8.31
N VAL A 17 -8.77 22.50 -8.36
CA VAL A 17 -8.74 21.63 -7.17
C VAL A 17 -7.34 21.54 -6.59
N PHE A 18 -6.33 21.32 -7.42
CA PHE A 18 -4.94 21.23 -6.96
C PHE A 18 -4.46 22.52 -6.31
N ASP A 19 -4.74 23.68 -6.94
CA ASP A 19 -4.35 24.98 -6.40
C ASP A 19 -5.07 25.26 -5.06
N ALA A 20 -6.35 24.91 -4.94
CA ALA A 20 -7.12 25.02 -3.70
C ALA A 20 -6.58 24.10 -2.59
N MET A 21 -6.25 22.85 -2.94
CA MET A 21 -5.65 21.88 -2.02
C MET A 21 -4.35 22.42 -1.42
N ILE A 22 -3.44 22.97 -2.25
CA ILE A 22 -2.18 23.57 -1.78
C ILE A 22 -2.47 24.79 -0.87
N ALA A 23 -3.40 25.65 -1.26
CA ALA A 23 -3.74 26.85 -0.49
C ALA A 23 -4.32 26.52 0.90
N GLU A 24 -5.14 25.47 1.01
CA GLU A 24 -5.87 25.14 2.25
C GLU A 24 -5.16 24.13 3.16
N SER A 25 -4.32 23.26 2.59
CA SER A 25 -3.72 22.13 3.31
C SER A 25 -2.19 22.06 3.20
N GLY A 26 -1.57 22.97 2.44
CA GLY A 26 -0.13 22.94 2.18
C GLY A 26 0.27 21.75 1.31
N SER A 27 1.53 21.34 1.43
CA SER A 27 2.09 20.23 0.64
C SER A 27 2.56 19.06 1.49
N GLU A 28 2.49 19.17 2.81
CA GLU A 28 3.07 18.24 3.78
C GLU A 28 2.46 16.84 3.66
N TYR A 29 1.13 16.75 3.54
CA TYR A 29 0.44 15.46 3.33
C TYR A 29 0.86 14.79 2.03
N LEU A 30 0.95 15.55 0.94
CA LEU A 30 1.39 15.03 -0.36
C LEU A 30 2.85 14.59 -0.31
N ILE A 31 3.74 15.39 0.29
CA ILE A 31 5.15 15.05 0.45
C ILE A 31 5.28 13.75 1.26
N SER A 32 4.59 13.65 2.40
CA SER A 32 4.63 12.46 3.26
C SER A 32 4.20 11.21 2.50
N SER A 33 3.03 11.23 1.86
CA SER A 33 2.54 10.08 1.10
C SER A 33 3.36 9.80 -0.15
N HIS A 34 3.86 10.82 -0.84
CA HIS A 34 4.76 10.63 -2.00
C HIS A 34 6.07 9.95 -1.57
N ASN A 35 6.63 10.31 -0.41
CA ASN A 35 7.85 9.70 0.10
C ASN A 35 7.69 8.19 0.38
N TYR A 36 6.47 7.67 0.55
CA TYR A 36 6.25 6.23 0.66
C TYR A 36 6.68 5.48 -0.60
N LEU A 37 6.63 6.12 -1.79
CA LEU A 37 7.17 5.53 -3.02
C LEU A 37 8.66 5.21 -2.88
N LEU A 38 9.44 6.12 -2.25
CA LEU A 38 10.87 5.91 -2.00
C LEU A 38 11.10 4.75 -1.04
N ASP A 39 10.22 4.57 -0.07
CA ASP A 39 10.29 3.44 0.87
C ASP A 39 9.99 2.12 0.17
N TYR A 40 9.02 2.08 -0.74
CA TYR A 40 8.72 0.89 -1.53
C TYR A 40 9.84 0.57 -2.53
N ASP A 41 10.49 1.59 -3.11
CA ASP A 41 11.66 1.39 -3.97
C ASP A 41 12.85 0.79 -3.20
N LYS A 42 13.07 1.17 -1.94
CA LYS A 42 14.08 0.51 -1.08
C LYS A 42 13.78 -0.98 -0.90
N PHE A 43 12.53 -1.34 -0.64
CA PHE A 43 12.13 -2.75 -0.59
C PHE A 43 12.35 -3.44 -1.93
N LYS A 44 11.94 -2.82 -3.03
CA LYS A 44 12.17 -3.34 -4.38
C LYS A 44 13.63 -3.63 -4.65
N MET A 45 14.54 -2.72 -4.30
CA MET A 45 15.98 -2.91 -4.44
C MET A 45 16.45 -4.11 -3.62
N ALA A 46 16.02 -4.20 -2.36
CA ALA A 46 16.41 -5.28 -1.44
C ALA A 46 15.96 -6.68 -1.87
N ILE A 47 14.86 -6.79 -2.65
CA ILE A 47 14.34 -8.06 -3.16
C ILE A 47 14.43 -8.18 -4.69
N SER A 48 15.25 -7.37 -5.36
CA SER A 48 15.29 -7.20 -6.82
C SER A 48 15.55 -8.48 -7.63
N ASN A 49 16.13 -9.51 -7.01
CA ASN A 49 16.39 -10.81 -7.62
C ASN A 49 15.18 -11.77 -7.59
N ARG A 50 14.03 -11.34 -7.04
CA ARG A 50 12.84 -12.18 -6.87
C ARG A 50 11.79 -11.95 -7.94
N PRO A 51 11.10 -12.99 -8.42
CA PRO A 51 10.14 -12.85 -9.52
C PRO A 51 8.92 -12.00 -9.13
N GLU A 52 8.46 -12.06 -7.88
CA GLU A 52 7.31 -11.31 -7.38
C GLU A 52 7.52 -9.79 -7.37
N VAL A 53 8.75 -9.29 -7.56
CA VAL A 53 9.04 -7.85 -7.71
C VAL A 53 8.24 -7.20 -8.83
N ALA A 54 7.92 -7.95 -9.89
CA ALA A 54 7.07 -7.43 -10.96
C ALA A 54 5.69 -6.97 -10.45
N VAL A 55 5.15 -7.63 -9.41
CA VAL A 55 3.88 -7.24 -8.78
C VAL A 55 4.05 -6.00 -7.89
N LEU A 56 5.20 -5.88 -7.22
CA LEU A 56 5.56 -4.70 -6.44
C LEU A 56 5.65 -3.45 -7.33
N ASP A 57 6.24 -3.56 -8.52
CA ASP A 57 6.31 -2.44 -9.50
C ASP A 57 4.91 -1.98 -9.93
N LEU A 58 4.00 -2.93 -10.18
CA LEU A 58 2.60 -2.61 -10.49
C LEU A 58 1.90 -1.91 -9.32
N ALA A 59 2.14 -2.39 -8.09
CA ALA A 59 1.58 -1.79 -6.89
C ALA A 59 2.05 -0.33 -6.73
N VAL A 60 3.37 -0.08 -6.82
CA VAL A 60 3.96 1.27 -6.68
C VAL A 60 3.39 2.22 -7.73
N LYS A 61 3.23 1.76 -8.98
CA LYS A 61 2.61 2.54 -10.05
C LYS A 61 1.15 2.86 -9.76
N GLU A 62 0.38 1.90 -9.25
CA GLU A 62 -1.01 2.11 -8.86
C GLU A 62 -1.15 3.13 -7.72
N TYR A 63 -0.25 3.07 -6.73
CA TYR A 63 -0.20 4.07 -5.67
C TYR A 63 0.06 5.48 -6.21
N GLN A 64 0.98 5.61 -7.17
CA GLN A 64 1.25 6.89 -7.82
C GLN A 64 0.04 7.43 -8.58
N PHE A 65 -0.71 6.57 -9.29
CA PHE A 65 -1.96 6.98 -9.95
C PHE A 65 -3.06 7.34 -8.97
N SER A 66 -3.15 6.63 -7.84
CA SER A 66 -4.08 6.94 -6.77
C SER A 66 -3.79 8.34 -6.16
N LEU A 67 -2.52 8.67 -5.92
CA LEU A 67 -2.11 10.02 -5.49
C LEU A 67 -2.44 11.09 -6.54
N PHE A 68 -2.21 10.80 -7.82
CA PHE A 68 -2.56 11.73 -8.89
C PHE A 68 -4.08 11.97 -8.96
N ALA A 69 -4.88 10.92 -8.86
CA ALA A 69 -6.34 11.01 -8.82
C ALA A 69 -6.81 11.85 -7.61
N LEU A 70 -6.17 11.68 -6.45
CA LEU A 70 -6.44 12.49 -5.26
C LEU A 70 -6.18 13.97 -5.53
N ALA A 71 -4.99 14.30 -6.03
CA ALA A 71 -4.57 15.66 -6.34
C ALA A 71 -5.45 16.33 -7.41
N ALA A 72 -6.03 15.53 -8.31
CA ALA A 72 -6.96 15.99 -9.35
C ALA A 72 -8.42 16.12 -8.88
N GLY A 73 -8.73 15.83 -7.61
CA GLY A 73 -10.09 15.86 -7.04
C GLY A 73 -10.96 14.64 -7.38
N GLN A 74 -10.37 13.58 -7.93
CA GLN A 74 -11.06 12.36 -8.33
C GLN A 74 -11.11 11.34 -7.19
N TYR A 75 -11.68 11.72 -6.04
CA TYR A 75 -11.59 10.95 -4.79
C TYR A 75 -12.03 9.49 -4.91
N ARG A 76 -13.09 9.19 -5.66
CA ARG A 76 -13.54 7.80 -5.86
C ARG A 76 -12.47 6.94 -6.52
N HIS A 77 -11.84 7.48 -7.56
CA HIS A 77 -10.74 6.81 -8.27
C HIS A 77 -9.50 6.73 -7.38
N ALA A 78 -9.24 7.77 -6.58
CA ALA A 78 -8.16 7.74 -5.59
C ALA A 78 -8.34 6.59 -4.58
N PHE A 79 -9.51 6.42 -3.96
CA PHE A 79 -9.75 5.28 -3.05
C PHE A 79 -9.75 3.93 -3.76
N GLY A 80 -10.24 3.87 -5.01
CA GLY A 80 -10.17 2.67 -5.83
C GLY A 80 -8.73 2.22 -6.11
N GLY A 81 -7.87 3.16 -6.52
CA GLY A 81 -6.46 2.87 -6.75
C GLY A 81 -5.70 2.56 -5.46
N LEU A 82 -6.04 3.21 -4.34
CA LEU A 82 -5.41 2.93 -3.05
C LEU A 82 -5.73 1.50 -2.57
N ARG A 83 -6.97 1.04 -2.80
CA ARG A 83 -7.37 -0.35 -2.55
C ARG A 83 -6.58 -1.33 -3.42
N LEU A 84 -6.54 -1.11 -4.74
CA LEU A 84 -5.83 -2.00 -5.66
C LEU A 84 -4.33 -2.06 -5.35
N PHE A 85 -3.72 -0.92 -5.06
CA PHE A 85 -2.35 -0.84 -4.53
C PHE A 85 -2.16 -1.77 -3.34
N PHE A 86 -3.05 -1.72 -2.34
CA PHE A 86 -2.92 -2.54 -1.14
C PHE A 86 -3.05 -4.04 -1.43
N GLU A 87 -3.98 -4.43 -2.33
CA GLU A 87 -4.10 -5.81 -2.81
C GLU A 87 -2.80 -6.29 -3.47
N LEU A 88 -2.21 -5.48 -4.37
CA LEU A 88 -0.98 -5.82 -5.09
C LEU A 88 0.24 -5.91 -4.15
N MET A 89 0.36 -5.01 -3.17
CA MET A 89 1.44 -5.06 -2.18
C MET A 89 1.39 -6.34 -1.35
N LEU A 90 0.22 -6.73 -0.87
CA LEU A 90 0.08 -7.96 -0.09
C LEU A 90 0.15 -9.21 -0.97
N SER A 91 -0.28 -9.13 -2.23
CA SER A 91 -0.11 -10.21 -3.22
C SER A 91 1.36 -10.46 -3.53
N THR A 92 2.19 -9.41 -3.58
CA THR A 92 3.66 -9.56 -3.68
C THR A 92 4.18 -10.48 -2.57
N VAL A 93 3.75 -10.25 -1.33
CA VAL A 93 4.13 -11.09 -0.19
C VAL A 93 3.54 -12.50 -0.32
N GLN A 94 2.28 -12.65 -0.74
CA GLN A 94 1.67 -13.97 -0.91
C GLN A 94 2.39 -14.81 -1.97
N PHE A 95 2.65 -14.23 -3.14
CA PHE A 95 3.29 -14.87 -4.28
C PHE A 95 4.73 -15.32 -3.99
N SER A 96 5.43 -14.62 -3.10
CA SER A 96 6.76 -15.02 -2.62
C SER A 96 6.80 -16.37 -1.88
N ALA A 97 5.64 -16.90 -1.48
CA ALA A 97 5.47 -18.20 -0.82
C ALA A 97 4.63 -19.17 -1.66
N HIS A 98 3.99 -18.69 -2.73
CA HIS A 98 3.08 -19.45 -3.58
C HIS A 98 3.46 -19.22 -5.06
N GLU A 99 4.63 -19.68 -5.46
CA GLU A 99 5.17 -19.44 -6.81
C GLU A 99 4.26 -19.98 -7.93
N ILE A 100 3.54 -21.08 -7.67
CA ILE A 100 2.54 -21.62 -8.61
C ILE A 100 1.47 -20.56 -8.89
N ASP A 101 0.96 -19.89 -7.84
CA ASP A 101 -0.07 -18.88 -7.97
C ASP A 101 0.43 -17.65 -8.73
N PHE A 102 1.69 -17.25 -8.49
CA PHE A 102 2.34 -16.19 -9.27
C PHE A 102 2.47 -16.54 -10.75
N ARG A 103 2.87 -17.78 -11.06
CA ARG A 103 3.02 -18.26 -12.44
C ARG A 103 1.69 -18.38 -13.18
N MET A 104 0.61 -18.72 -12.48
CA MET A 104 -0.74 -18.70 -13.05
C MET A 104 -1.23 -17.27 -13.28
N TRP A 105 -1.04 -16.38 -12.29
CA TRP A 105 -1.42 -14.97 -12.43
C TRP A 105 -0.69 -14.28 -13.59
N SER A 106 0.63 -14.51 -13.73
CA SER A 106 1.43 -13.95 -14.84
C SER A 106 1.07 -14.50 -16.23
N LYS A 107 0.19 -15.51 -16.31
CA LYS A 107 -0.34 -16.09 -17.55
C LYS A 107 -1.84 -15.83 -17.72
N ASP A 108 -2.41 -14.94 -16.91
CA ASP A 108 -3.85 -14.66 -16.89
C ASP A 108 -4.72 -15.90 -16.57
N GLU A 109 -4.16 -16.89 -15.87
CA GLU A 109 -4.86 -18.12 -15.48
C GLU A 109 -5.46 -18.06 -14.06
N LYS A 110 -5.09 -17.03 -13.28
CA LYS A 110 -5.58 -16.84 -11.91
C LYS A 110 -5.62 -15.36 -11.52
N ASP A 111 -6.75 -14.94 -10.95
CA ASP A 111 -6.89 -13.61 -10.38
C ASP A 111 -6.31 -13.51 -8.97
N ILE A 112 -5.89 -12.31 -8.60
CA ILE A 112 -5.60 -11.97 -7.20
C ILE A 112 -6.89 -12.06 -6.39
N ASN A 113 -6.83 -12.73 -5.24
CA ASN A 113 -7.98 -12.94 -4.39
C ASN A 113 -7.70 -12.43 -2.97
N TRP A 114 -8.39 -11.35 -2.58
CA TRP A 114 -8.29 -10.77 -1.24
C TRP A 114 -8.51 -11.79 -0.12
N SER A 115 -9.53 -12.65 -0.21
CA SER A 115 -9.82 -13.61 0.86
C SER A 115 -8.71 -14.64 1.06
N SER A 116 -7.92 -14.92 0.01
CA SER A 116 -6.73 -15.75 0.10
C SER A 116 -5.59 -15.03 0.82
N ILE A 117 -5.35 -13.75 0.48
CA ILE A 117 -4.31 -12.90 1.10
C ILE A 117 -4.51 -12.78 2.61
N ILE A 118 -5.75 -12.54 3.06
CA ILE A 118 -6.10 -12.32 4.48
C ILE A 118 -6.58 -13.58 5.20
N SER A 119 -6.43 -14.77 4.60
CA SER A 119 -6.82 -16.01 5.24
C SER A 119 -6.11 -16.17 6.61
N SER A 120 -6.88 -16.46 7.65
CA SER A 120 -6.32 -16.72 8.99
C SER A 120 -5.46 -17.98 9.05
N GLU A 121 -5.65 -18.90 8.10
CA GLU A 121 -4.96 -20.18 8.01
C GLU A 121 -3.72 -20.13 7.11
N ASN A 122 -3.85 -19.50 5.93
CA ASN A 122 -2.83 -19.55 4.86
C ASN A 122 -2.43 -18.16 4.32
N GLY A 123 -3.04 -17.09 4.82
CA GLY A 123 -2.77 -15.73 4.38
C GLY A 123 -1.45 -15.18 4.92
N VAL A 124 -1.06 -14.00 4.44
CA VAL A 124 0.25 -13.39 4.74
C VAL A 124 0.42 -12.99 6.22
N PHE A 125 -0.68 -12.88 6.96
CA PHE A 125 -0.69 -12.60 8.40
C PHE A 125 -0.99 -13.84 9.26
N SER A 126 -1.18 -15.00 8.64
CA SER A 126 -1.48 -16.23 9.36
C SER A 126 -0.31 -16.67 10.23
N LYS A 127 -0.62 -17.41 11.30
CA LYS A 127 0.42 -17.96 12.18
C LYS A 127 1.37 -18.90 11.44
N SER A 128 0.87 -19.63 10.45
CA SER A 128 1.67 -20.57 9.63
C SER A 128 2.68 -19.80 8.78
N PHE A 129 2.22 -18.77 8.05
CA PHE A 129 3.08 -17.95 7.20
C PHE A 129 4.16 -17.23 8.02
N ILE A 130 3.76 -16.49 9.06
CA ILE A 130 4.73 -15.71 9.86
C ILE A 130 5.72 -16.65 10.55
N ARG A 131 5.28 -17.77 11.13
CA ARG A 131 6.18 -18.73 11.75
C ARG A 131 7.15 -19.36 10.74
N ALA A 132 6.74 -19.56 9.49
CA ALA A 132 7.60 -20.14 8.47
C ALA A 132 8.73 -19.19 8.04
N PHE A 133 8.48 -17.88 7.98
CA PHE A 133 9.44 -16.90 7.46
C PHE A 133 10.13 -16.05 8.53
N ASN A 134 9.41 -15.60 9.54
CA ASN A 134 9.96 -14.79 10.61
C ASN A 134 9.18 -14.95 11.93
N PRO A 135 9.51 -15.98 12.74
CA PRO A 135 8.86 -16.26 14.02
C PRO A 135 8.81 -15.08 14.99
N ASP A 136 9.77 -14.15 14.91
CA ASP A 136 9.85 -13.00 15.80
C ASP A 136 8.63 -12.05 15.67
N PHE A 137 7.93 -12.09 14.53
CA PHE A 137 6.74 -11.28 14.26
C PHE A 137 5.41 -11.97 14.65
N LEU A 138 5.46 -13.22 15.16
CA LEU A 138 4.28 -14.07 15.32
C LEU A 138 3.21 -13.47 16.23
N GLU A 139 3.61 -12.83 17.33
CA GLU A 139 2.69 -12.27 18.32
C GLU A 139 1.87 -11.10 17.77
N ASN A 140 2.38 -10.42 16.74
CA ASN A 140 1.73 -9.24 16.16
C ASN A 140 0.80 -9.58 14.99
N GLY A 141 0.94 -10.74 14.35
CA GLY A 141 0.23 -11.08 13.10
C GLY A 141 -1.27 -10.85 13.14
N ARG A 142 -1.94 -11.26 14.24
CA ARG A 142 -3.40 -11.08 14.40
C ARG A 142 -3.82 -9.60 14.42
N GLN A 143 -3.03 -8.73 15.05
CA GLN A 143 -3.32 -7.30 15.11
C GLN A 143 -3.24 -6.69 13.72
N TYR A 144 -2.18 -7.01 12.96
CA TYR A 144 -1.98 -6.47 11.61
C TYR A 144 -3.02 -7.01 10.62
N LEU A 145 -3.47 -8.26 10.76
CA LEU A 145 -4.60 -8.80 10.01
C LEU A 145 -5.87 -7.96 10.21
N ALA A 146 -6.23 -7.67 11.48
CA ALA A 146 -7.43 -6.90 11.78
C ALA A 146 -7.36 -5.47 11.21
N ILE A 147 -6.18 -4.85 11.20
CA ILE A 147 -5.96 -3.54 10.58
C ILE A 147 -6.12 -3.64 9.06
N ALA A 148 -5.54 -4.68 8.44
CA ALA A 148 -5.64 -4.93 7.00
C ALA A 148 -7.10 -5.08 6.54
N GLU A 149 -7.87 -5.93 7.22
CA GLU A 149 -9.29 -6.16 6.93
C GLU A 149 -10.10 -4.87 7.02
N LYS A 150 -9.87 -4.08 8.08
CA LYS A 150 -10.60 -2.84 8.30
C LYS A 150 -10.30 -1.80 7.23
N VAL A 151 -9.02 -1.50 6.98
CA VAL A 151 -8.64 -0.43 6.03
C VAL A 151 -9.03 -0.79 4.60
N TYR A 152 -8.96 -2.07 4.25
CA TYR A 152 -9.43 -2.59 2.97
C TYR A 152 -10.94 -2.43 2.79
N ARG A 153 -11.71 -2.82 3.82
CA ARG A 153 -13.16 -2.70 3.84
C ARG A 153 -13.57 -1.25 3.63
N GLU A 154 -12.99 -0.32 4.39
CA GLU A 154 -13.25 1.12 4.31
C GLU A 154 -13.00 1.67 2.90
N CYS A 155 -11.90 1.30 2.24
CA CYS A 155 -11.64 1.72 0.85
C CYS A 155 -12.62 1.07 -0.14
N SER A 156 -13.01 -0.20 0.10
CA SER A 156 -13.96 -0.92 -0.76
C SER A 156 -15.34 -0.29 -0.80
N GLU A 157 -15.77 0.41 0.26
CA GLU A 157 -17.06 1.12 0.27
C GLU A 157 -17.15 2.26 -0.76
N PHE A 158 -16.00 2.87 -1.09
CA PHE A 158 -15.90 3.90 -2.14
C PHE A 158 -15.97 3.29 -3.54
N VAL A 159 -15.48 2.07 -3.71
CA VAL A 159 -15.52 1.33 -4.98
C VAL A 159 -16.93 0.82 -5.26
N HIS A 160 -17.57 0.17 -4.29
CA HIS A 160 -18.91 -0.41 -4.46
C HIS A 160 -20.04 0.64 -4.44
N GLY A 161 -19.73 1.91 -4.17
CA GLY A 161 -20.74 2.97 -4.14
C GLY A 161 -21.80 2.75 -3.09
N ASN A 162 -21.38 2.30 -1.90
CA ASN A 162 -22.29 2.18 -0.77
C ASN A 162 -22.98 3.52 -0.50
N ALA A 163 -24.24 3.51 -0.06
CA ALA A 163 -25.06 4.71 0.07
C ALA A 163 -24.38 5.83 0.88
N THR A 164 -23.57 5.48 1.88
CA THR A 164 -22.78 6.43 2.69
C THR A 164 -21.74 7.17 1.87
N THR A 165 -21.03 6.50 0.95
CA THR A 165 -19.96 7.14 0.15
C THR A 165 -20.52 8.11 -0.89
N HIS A 166 -21.76 7.92 -1.35
CA HIS A 166 -22.46 8.92 -2.17
C HIS A 166 -22.83 10.20 -1.39
N LYS A 167 -22.99 10.12 -0.06
CA LYS A 167 -23.19 11.30 0.80
C LYS A 167 -21.86 11.99 1.14
N THR A 168 -20.79 11.21 1.22
CA THR A 168 -19.45 11.71 1.56
C THR A 168 -18.74 12.35 0.37
N LEU A 169 -18.89 11.79 -0.83
CA LEU A 169 -18.18 12.27 -2.02
C LEU A 169 -18.93 13.44 -2.69
N PRO A 170 -18.21 14.45 -3.19
CA PRO A 170 -18.82 15.52 -3.97
C PRO A 170 -19.31 15.03 -5.32
N LEU A 171 -20.32 15.73 -5.84
CA LEU A 171 -20.83 15.51 -7.20
C LEU A 171 -20.06 16.33 -8.24
N ASP A 172 -19.31 17.35 -7.80
CA ASP A 172 -18.49 18.24 -8.59
C ASP A 172 -16.99 18.09 -8.29
N LEU A 173 -16.15 18.48 -9.26
CA LEU A 173 -14.70 18.52 -9.09
C LEU A 173 -14.32 19.74 -8.23
N LYS A 174 -14.31 19.54 -6.91
CA LYS A 174 -13.89 20.53 -5.92
C LYS A 174 -12.91 19.92 -4.91
N PHE A 175 -12.16 20.79 -4.26
CA PHE A 175 -11.33 20.37 -3.14
C PHE A 175 -12.19 20.09 -1.91
N HIS A 176 -11.95 18.96 -1.25
CA HIS A 176 -12.63 18.52 -0.03
C HIS A 176 -11.60 18.03 0.97
N LYS A 177 -11.26 18.90 1.92
CA LYS A 177 -10.19 18.68 2.89
C LYS A 177 -10.39 17.42 3.73
N GLU A 178 -11.62 17.12 4.14
CA GLU A 178 -11.93 15.96 4.96
C GLU A 178 -11.69 14.65 4.20
N ILE A 179 -12.08 14.59 2.93
CA ILE A 179 -11.89 13.41 2.07
C ILE A 179 -10.41 13.23 1.73
N PHE A 180 -9.71 14.34 1.49
CA PHE A 180 -8.27 14.37 1.27
C PHE A 180 -7.51 13.80 2.49
N ASN A 181 -7.81 14.32 3.69
CA ASN A 181 -7.21 13.84 4.93
C ASN A 181 -7.54 12.36 5.19
N LEU A 182 -8.78 11.95 4.93
CA LEU A 182 -9.20 10.55 5.09
C LEU A 182 -8.39 9.63 4.18
N TRP A 183 -8.15 10.01 2.93
CA TRP A 183 -7.31 9.22 2.02
C TRP A 183 -5.89 9.04 2.57
N HIS A 184 -5.27 10.12 3.08
CA HIS A 184 -3.93 10.06 3.67
C HIS A 184 -3.88 9.22 4.95
N GLU A 185 -4.93 9.25 5.78
CA GLU A 185 -5.06 8.37 6.95
C GLU A 185 -5.09 6.89 6.52
N LYS A 186 -5.86 6.54 5.49
CA LYS A 186 -5.91 5.17 4.96
C LYS A 186 -4.58 4.76 4.36
N SER A 187 -3.93 5.64 3.61
CA SER A 187 -2.60 5.37 3.05
C SER A 187 -1.55 5.12 4.14
N THR A 188 -1.56 5.92 5.22
CA THR A 188 -0.65 5.74 6.37
C THR A 188 -0.90 4.39 7.06
N THR A 189 -2.17 4.04 7.25
CA THR A 189 -2.58 2.76 7.87
C THR A 189 -2.16 1.57 7.01
N MET A 190 -2.34 1.67 5.68
CA MET A 190 -1.90 0.64 4.74
C MET A 190 -0.38 0.50 4.74
N ARG A 191 0.38 1.61 4.76
CA ARG A 191 1.86 1.55 4.87
C ARG A 191 2.28 0.74 6.08
N LEU A 192 1.71 0.99 7.26
CA LEU A 192 2.00 0.23 8.47
C LEU A 192 1.84 -1.28 8.26
N VAL A 193 0.73 -1.70 7.65
CA VAL A 193 0.43 -3.12 7.38
C VAL A 193 1.36 -3.72 6.32
N ILE A 194 1.64 -2.98 5.25
CA ILE A 194 2.52 -3.40 4.17
C ILE A 194 3.94 -3.62 4.69
N ILE A 195 4.50 -2.65 5.43
CA ILE A 195 5.86 -2.76 5.95
C ILE A 195 5.95 -3.93 6.94
N PHE A 196 4.91 -4.21 7.71
CA PHE A 196 4.85 -5.42 8.55
C PHE A 196 4.92 -6.70 7.72
N ALA A 197 4.07 -6.84 6.69
CA ALA A 197 4.02 -8.04 5.85
C ALA A 197 5.35 -8.27 5.09
N LEU A 198 5.92 -7.21 4.52
CA LEU A 198 7.23 -7.26 3.87
C LEU A 198 8.34 -7.64 4.86
N SER A 199 8.33 -7.04 6.06
CA SER A 199 9.33 -7.33 7.10
C SER A 199 9.25 -8.78 7.59
N ALA A 200 8.04 -9.27 7.86
CA ALA A 200 7.80 -10.65 8.25
C ALA A 200 8.22 -11.65 7.17
N ARG A 201 8.19 -11.26 5.89
CA ARG A 201 8.60 -12.13 4.79
C ARG A 201 10.09 -12.10 4.48
N TYR A 202 10.71 -10.92 4.49
CA TYR A 202 11.99 -10.72 3.82
C TYR A 202 13.17 -10.43 4.76
N LEU A 203 12.97 -9.94 5.99
CA LEU A 203 14.09 -9.54 6.86
C LEU A 203 15.12 -10.66 7.10
N ASN A 204 14.67 -11.91 7.16
CA ASN A 204 15.55 -13.07 7.34
C ASN A 204 16.16 -13.62 6.03
N TYR A 205 15.84 -13.02 4.88
CA TYR A 205 16.14 -13.58 3.56
C TYR A 205 16.64 -12.53 2.55
N ILE A 206 17.18 -11.42 3.05
CA ILE A 206 17.88 -10.40 2.26
C ILE A 206 19.31 -10.29 2.79
N GLY A 207 20.25 -9.98 1.89
CA GLY A 207 21.65 -9.77 2.27
C GLY A 207 21.85 -8.48 3.06
N VAL A 208 23.06 -8.29 3.59
CA VAL A 208 23.45 -7.12 4.40
C VAL A 208 23.15 -5.79 3.69
N GLU A 209 23.41 -5.70 2.38
CA GLU A 209 23.11 -4.51 1.58
C GLU A 209 21.60 -4.21 1.53
N GLY A 210 20.79 -5.23 1.28
CA GLY A 210 19.32 -5.12 1.31
C GLY A 210 18.81 -4.71 2.69
N MET A 211 19.39 -5.29 3.75
CA MET A 211 19.06 -4.97 5.14
C MET A 211 19.34 -3.50 5.46
N ASN A 212 20.54 -3.01 5.18
CA ASN A 212 20.91 -1.60 5.36
C ASN A 212 20.01 -0.66 4.57
N THR A 213 19.54 -1.09 3.39
CA THR A 213 18.67 -0.31 2.52
C THR A 213 17.27 -0.12 3.13
N ILE A 214 16.70 -1.16 3.72
CA ILE A 214 15.32 -1.11 4.27
C ILE A 214 15.25 -0.74 5.76
N GLU A 215 16.35 -0.86 6.50
CA GLU A 215 16.40 -0.57 7.95
C GLU A 215 15.74 0.77 8.33
N PRO A 216 16.07 1.91 7.68
CA PRO A 216 15.45 3.19 8.05
C PRO A 216 13.92 3.17 7.92
N VAL A 217 13.39 2.45 6.93
CA VAL A 217 11.95 2.33 6.69
C VAL A 217 11.29 1.48 7.76
N VAL A 218 11.91 0.35 8.09
CA VAL A 218 11.38 -0.60 9.07
C VAL A 218 11.42 0.01 10.47
N ILE A 219 12.49 0.71 10.83
CA ILE A 219 12.61 1.40 12.12
C ILE A 219 11.61 2.54 12.22
N ASP A 220 11.45 3.36 11.18
CA ASP A 220 10.46 4.45 11.16
C ASP A 220 9.03 3.94 11.36
N THR A 221 8.69 2.80 10.73
CA THR A 221 7.31 2.29 10.73
C THR A 221 7.00 1.37 11.91
N LEU A 222 7.95 0.51 12.29
CA LEU A 222 7.77 -0.62 13.20
C LEU A 222 8.79 -0.63 14.35
N GLY A 223 9.58 0.43 14.54
CA GLY A 223 10.64 0.48 15.55
C GLY A 223 10.17 0.37 17.01
N ASN A 224 8.85 0.45 17.25
CA ASN A 224 8.25 0.17 18.55
C ASN A 224 8.03 -1.34 18.80
N LEU A 225 8.14 -2.19 17.77
CA LEU A 225 8.05 -3.64 17.92
C LEU A 225 9.35 -4.18 18.49
N LYS A 226 9.24 -4.99 19.55
CA LYS A 226 10.39 -5.64 20.19
C LYS A 226 11.21 -6.48 19.20
N SER A 227 10.53 -7.20 18.30
CA SER A 227 11.16 -8.00 17.24
C SER A 227 12.06 -7.18 16.32
N VAL A 228 11.60 -6.00 15.92
CA VAL A 228 12.37 -5.06 15.08
C VAL A 228 13.59 -4.54 15.84
N GLN A 229 13.42 -4.13 17.09
CA GLN A 229 14.54 -3.67 17.92
C GLN A 229 15.60 -4.77 18.09
N GLU A 230 15.20 -6.01 18.35
CA GLU A 230 16.10 -7.15 18.52
C GLU A 230 16.85 -7.54 17.24
N ILE A 231 16.22 -7.40 16.08
CA ILE A 231 16.83 -7.69 14.78
C ILE A 231 17.92 -6.67 14.47
N PHE A 232 17.63 -5.37 14.60
CA PHE A 232 18.57 -4.30 14.22
C PHE A 232 19.58 -3.95 15.33
N SER A 233 19.40 -4.41 16.56
CA SER A 233 20.40 -4.26 17.63
C SER A 233 21.56 -5.27 17.52
N LYS A 234 21.43 -6.31 16.70
CA LYS A 234 22.48 -7.31 16.50
C LYS A 234 23.45 -6.84 15.41
N PRO A 235 24.77 -7.00 15.58
CA PRO A 235 25.72 -6.71 14.50
C PRO A 235 25.38 -7.59 13.30
N LEU A 236 25.22 -6.95 12.14
CA LEU A 236 24.97 -7.64 10.86
C LEU A 236 26.11 -8.64 10.62
N LYS A 237 25.78 -9.93 10.57
CA LYS A 237 26.77 -10.95 10.23
C LYS A 237 27.09 -10.78 8.75
N ALA A 238 28.34 -10.43 8.45
CA ALA A 238 28.85 -10.54 7.09
C ALA A 238 28.90 -12.03 6.73
N GLU A 239 28.16 -12.43 5.69
CA GLU A 239 28.40 -13.69 4.98
C GLU A 239 29.57 -13.54 4.01
#